data_AF-K9UHD7-F1
#
_entry.id   AF-K9UHD7-F1
#
_cell.length_a   1.000
_cell.length_b   1.000
_cell.length_c   1.000
_cell.angle_alpha   90.00
_cell.angle_beta   90.00
_cell.angle_gamma   90.00
#
_symmetry.space_group_name_H-M   'P 1'
#
loop_
_entity.id
_entity.type
_entity.pdbx_description
1 polymer ?
#
loop_
_entity_poly.entity_id
_entity_poly.type
_entity_poly.pdbx_seq_one_letter_code
_entity_poly.pdbx_strand_id
1 'polypeptide(L)'
;MNYTVEILPQALDNIEAAYRWMADNFSPERAEQWYDELMVAVRSLEKFPNRAPQAPEAAEFELDIRQLFVGKGRQYRILFLVEKGRVSILYVRHTSQSWLEREE
;
A
#
# COMPACT_ATOMS: atom_id res chain seq x y z
N MET A 1 -7.50 15.53 -13.32
CA MET A 1 -7.69 15.63 -11.85
C MET A 1 -6.46 15.03 -11.22
N ASN A 2 -5.73 15.81 -10.41
CA ASN A 2 -4.56 15.31 -9.69
C ASN A 2 -4.98 15.10 -8.24
N TYR A 3 -4.88 13.86 -7.76
CA TYR A 3 -5.12 13.54 -6.36
C TYR A 3 -3.84 13.81 -5.57
N THR A 4 -3.97 14.35 -4.37
CA THR A 4 -2.82 14.52 -3.48
C THR A 4 -2.62 13.22 -2.74
N VAL A 5 -1.51 12.52 -2.99
CA VAL A 5 -1.17 11.31 -2.25
C VAL A 5 -0.37 11.67 -1.00
N GLU A 6 -0.87 11.24 0.15
CA GLU A 6 -0.19 11.33 1.44
C GLU A 6 0.11 9.92 1.94
N ILE A 7 1.36 9.70 2.37
CA ILE A 7 1.76 8.43 2.99
C ILE A 7 1.76 8.65 4.49
N LEU A 8 0.90 7.92 5.21
CA LEU A 8 0.87 8.00 6.66
C LEU A 8 2.16 7.43 7.26
N PRO A 9 2.60 7.90 8.45
CA PRO A 9 3.82 7.43 9.09
C PRO A 9 3.81 5.91 9.33
N GLN A 10 2.65 5.30 9.60
CA GLN A 10 2.50 3.86 9.73
C GLN A 10 2.81 3.11 8.43
N ALA A 11 2.36 3.65 7.29
CA ALA A 11 2.68 3.08 5.98
C ALA A 11 4.17 3.22 5.65
N LEU A 12 4.80 4.35 6.00
CA LEU A 12 6.24 4.55 5.85
C LEU A 12 7.04 3.52 6.64
N ASP A 13 6.68 3.28 7.91
CA ASP A 13 7.31 2.27 8.75
C ASP A 13 7.18 0.87 8.14
N ASN A 14 6.00 0.52 7.61
CA ASN A 14 5.80 -0.75 6.93
C ASN A 14 6.66 -0.89 5.66
N ILE A 15 6.80 0.19 4.88
CA ILE A 15 7.62 0.22 3.68
C ILE A 15 9.09 0.04 4.05
N GLU A 16 9.57 0.74 5.07
CA GLU A 16 10.94 0.64 5.56
C GLU A 16 11.24 -0.77 6.08
N ALA A 17 10.34 -1.34 6.89
CA ALA A 17 10.46 -2.69 7.41
C ALA A 17 10.51 -3.73 6.27
N ALA A 18 9.62 -3.62 5.29
CA ALA A 18 9.60 -4.49 4.12
C ALA A 18 10.89 -4.37 3.30
N TYR A 19 11.34 -3.14 3.03
CA TYR A 19 12.57 -2.87 2.29
C TYR A 19 13.79 -3.48 2.99
N ARG A 20 13.94 -3.24 4.30
CA ARG A 20 15.04 -3.83 5.10
C ARG A 20 14.98 -5.35 5.09
N TRP A 21 13.80 -5.93 5.28
CA TRP A 21 13.63 -7.37 5.26
C TRP A 21 14.00 -7.98 3.90
N MET A 22 13.61 -7.34 2.79
CA MET A 22 14.00 -7.78 1.44
C MET A 22 15.48 -7.61 1.14
N ALA A 23 16.10 -6.52 1.60
CA ALA A 23 17.51 -6.28 1.42
C ALA A 23 18.36 -7.33 2.17
N ASP A 24 17.91 -7.72 3.37
CA ASP A 24 18.55 -8.73 4.21
C ASP A 24 18.30 -10.17 3.73
N ASN A 25 17.07 -10.53 3.35
CA ASN A 25 16.70 -11.90 2.99
C ASN A 25 16.95 -12.25 1.53
N PHE A 26 16.85 -11.29 0.62
CA PHE A 26 17.01 -11.52 -0.81
C PHE A 26 18.27 -10.84 -1.32
N SER A 27 18.20 -9.54 -1.59
CA SER A 27 19.29 -8.71 -2.12
C SER A 27 18.84 -7.24 -2.12
N PRO A 28 19.78 -6.28 -1.97
CA PRO A 28 19.48 -4.85 -2.06
C PRO A 28 18.88 -4.47 -3.42
N GLU A 29 19.32 -5.08 -4.52
CA GLU A 29 18.76 -4.85 -5.86
C GLU A 29 17.27 -5.23 -5.95
N ARG A 30 16.87 -6.31 -5.28
CA ARG A 30 15.46 -6.71 -5.22
C ARG A 30 14.62 -5.76 -4.38
N ALA A 31 15.18 -5.29 -3.26
CA ALA A 31 14.52 -4.31 -2.41
C ALA A 31 14.30 -2.99 -3.16
N GLU A 32 15.31 -2.53 -3.92
CA GLU A 32 15.21 -1.33 -4.77
C GLU A 32 14.16 -1.51 -5.87
N GLN A 33 14.18 -2.64 -6.58
CA GLN A 33 13.19 -2.92 -7.63
C GLN A 33 11.76 -2.94 -7.08
N TRP A 34 11.55 -3.55 -5.91
CA TRP A 34 10.26 -3.52 -5.23
C TRP A 34 9.83 -2.10 -4.83
N TYR A 35 10.76 -1.29 -4.32
CA TYR A 35 10.49 0.09 -3.94
C TYR A 35 10.12 0.95 -5.16
N ASP A 36 10.79 0.75 -6.30
CA ASP A 36 10.42 1.42 -7.56
C ASP A 36 9.01 1.01 -8.02
N GLU A 37 8.68 -0.28 -8.00
CA GLU A 37 7.33 -0.77 -8.31
C GLU A 37 6.27 -0.15 -7.39
N LEU A 38 6.56 -0.06 -6.09
CA LEU A 38 5.70 0.59 -5.10
C LEU A 38 5.48 2.05 -5.46
N MET A 39 6.55 2.81 -5.75
CA MET A 39 6.47 4.22 -6.09
C MET A 39 5.71 4.46 -7.40
N VAL A 40 5.88 3.60 -8.41
CA VAL A 40 5.11 3.64 -9.67
C VAL A 40 3.62 3.41 -9.41
N ALA A 41 3.30 2.48 -8.52
CA ALA A 41 1.92 2.20 -8.14
C ALA A 41 1.29 3.39 -7.38
N VAL A 42 2.01 3.97 -6.42
CA VAL A 42 1.61 5.17 -5.65
C VAL A 42 1.38 6.35 -6.60
N ARG A 43 2.30 6.63 -7.53
CA ARG A 43 2.13 7.68 -8.55
C ARG A 43 0.94 7.43 -9.48
N SER A 44 0.60 6.17 -9.74
CA SER A 44 -0.59 5.84 -10.53
C SER A 44 -1.89 6.18 -9.77
N LEU A 45 -1.88 6.15 -8.43
CA LEU A 45 -3.02 6.56 -7.60
C LEU A 45 -3.24 8.09 -7.63
N GLU A 46 -2.22 8.90 -7.89
CA GLU A 46 -2.39 10.35 -8.08
C GLU A 46 -3.29 10.67 -9.29
N LYS A 47 -3.30 9.81 -10.31
CA LYS A 47 -4.09 10.02 -11.54
C LYS A 47 -5.42 9.25 -11.51
N PHE A 48 -5.40 8.00 -11.07
CA PHE A 48 -6.56 7.10 -11.14
C PHE A 48 -6.72 6.24 -9.87
N PRO A 49 -7.02 6.83 -8.71
CA PRO A 49 -7.21 6.07 -7.48
C PRO A 49 -8.48 5.21 -7.52
N ASN A 50 -9.49 5.66 -8.27
CA ASN A 50 -10.78 4.97 -8.43
C ASN A 50 -10.73 3.67 -9.24
N ARG A 51 -9.58 3.30 -9.84
CA ARG A 51 -9.44 2.02 -10.54
C ARG A 51 -9.27 0.85 -9.59
N ALA A 52 -8.85 1.12 -8.36
CA ALA A 52 -8.58 0.09 -7.38
C ALA A 52 -9.89 -0.45 -6.79
N PRO A 53 -9.99 -1.78 -6.58
CA PRO A 53 -11.14 -2.36 -5.92
C PRO A 53 -11.28 -1.82 -4.50
N GLN A 54 -12.52 -1.65 -4.08
CA GLN A 54 -12.85 -1.27 -2.71
C GLN A 54 -12.45 -2.41 -1.77
N ALA A 55 -11.84 -2.06 -0.64
CA ALA A 55 -11.47 -3.03 0.37
C ALA A 55 -12.73 -3.50 1.12
N PRO A 56 -12.77 -4.73 1.65
CA PRO A 56 -13.87 -5.18 2.51
C PRO A 56 -14.04 -4.28 3.73
N GLU A 57 -12.92 -3.74 4.25
CA GLU A 57 -12.91 -2.79 5.38
C GLU A 57 -13.69 -1.50 5.09
N ALA A 58 -13.84 -1.10 3.82
CA ALA A 58 -14.63 0.08 3.46
C ALA A 58 -16.11 -0.05 3.88
N ALA A 59 -16.65 -1.28 3.83
CA ALA A 59 -18.02 -1.55 4.25
C ALA A 59 -18.18 -1.46 5.77
N GLU A 60 -17.11 -1.72 6.53
CA GLU A 60 -17.11 -1.67 7.99
C GLU A 60 -16.94 -0.25 8.54
N PHE A 61 -16.20 0.60 7.82
CA PHE A 61 -15.88 1.97 8.27
C PHE A 61 -16.69 3.07 7.56
N GLU A 62 -17.58 2.75 6.62
CA GLU A 62 -18.33 3.71 5.79
C GLU A 62 -17.43 4.74 5.07
N LEU A 63 -16.19 4.33 4.77
CA LEU A 63 -15.16 5.14 4.14
C LEU A 63 -14.76 4.53 2.79
N ASP A 64 -14.33 5.34 1.81
CA ASP A 64 -13.85 4.86 0.50
C ASP A 64 -12.42 4.30 0.63
N ILE A 65 -12.31 3.20 1.38
CA ILE A 65 -11.06 2.46 1.57
C ILE A 65 -10.88 1.54 0.36
N ARG A 66 -9.72 1.64 -0.27
CA ARG A 66 -9.36 0.84 -1.44
C ARG A 66 -8.08 0.08 -1.17
N GLN A 67 -7.90 -0.97 -1.96
CA GLN A 67 -6.71 -1.79 -1.91
C GLN A 67 -6.08 -1.93 -3.29
N LEU A 68 -4.75 -1.84 -3.32
CA LEU A 68 -3.97 -2.13 -4.52
C LEU A 68 -2.93 -3.19 -4.20
N PHE A 69 -2.80 -4.16 -5.11
CA PHE A 69 -1.76 -5.17 -4.99
C PHE A 69 -0.55 -4.78 -5.83
N VAL A 70 0.63 -4.86 -5.23
CA VAL A 70 1.92 -4.51 -5.84
C VAL A 70 2.97 -5.60 -5.63
N GLY A 71 4.03 -5.53 -6.42
CA GLY A 71 5.11 -6.50 -6.44
C GLY A 71 4.79 -7.76 -7.24
N LYS A 72 5.85 -8.52 -7.50
CA LYS A 72 5.82 -9.76 -8.29
C LYS A 72 4.83 -10.76 -7.69
N GLY A 73 3.73 -11.04 -8.42
CA GLY A 73 2.71 -11.99 -7.97
C GLY A 73 1.73 -11.44 -6.93
N ARG A 74 1.55 -10.11 -6.81
CA ARG A 74 0.61 -9.47 -5.86
C ARG A 74 0.95 -9.78 -4.39
N GLN A 75 2.24 -9.79 -4.10
CA GLN A 75 2.79 -10.11 -2.78
C GLN A 75 2.58 -9.01 -1.75
N TYR A 76 2.30 -7.77 -2.15
CA TYR A 76 2.05 -6.67 -1.23
C TYR A 76 0.69 -6.04 -1.49
N ARG A 77 -0.01 -5.70 -0.42
CA ARG A 77 -1.32 -5.04 -0.38
C ARG A 77 -1.15 -3.65 0.22
N ILE A 78 -1.39 -2.63 -0.59
CA ILE A 78 -1.46 -1.23 -0.17
C ILE A 78 -2.92 -0.93 0.15
N LEU A 79 -3.19 -0.51 1.38
CA LEU A 79 -4.49 0.02 1.77
C LEU A 79 -4.43 1.54 1.78
N PHE A 80 -5.40 2.19 1.15
CA PHE A 80 -5.47 3.63 1.09
C PHE A 80 -6.91 4.13 1.09
N LEU A 81 -7.11 5.30 1.68
CA LEU A 81 -8.38 6.00 1.73
C LEU A 81 -8.44 7.06 0.63
N VAL A 82 -9.53 7.13 -0.12
CA VAL A 82 -9.76 8.19 -1.10
C VAL A 82 -10.84 9.14 -0.59
N GLU A 83 -10.47 10.36 -0.19
CA GLU A 83 -11.44 11.35 0.32
C GLU A 83 -11.21 12.72 -0.31
N LYS A 84 -12.26 13.34 -0.87
CA LYS A 84 -12.26 14.73 -1.37
C LYS A 84 -11.08 15.10 -2.30
N GLY A 85 -10.58 14.14 -3.09
CA GLY A 85 -9.43 14.37 -3.97
C GLY A 85 -8.06 14.13 -3.33
N ARG A 86 -8.02 13.56 -2.12
CA ARG A 86 -6.80 13.11 -1.43
C ARG A 86 -6.78 11.59 -1.35
N VAL A 87 -5.60 11.01 -1.47
CA VAL A 87 -5.34 9.58 -1.31
C VAL A 87 -4.42 9.42 -0.12
N SER A 88 -4.90 8.84 0.97
CA SER A 88 -4.10 8.63 2.18
C SER A 88 -3.70 7.16 2.25
N ILE A 89 -2.42 6.84 2.06
CA ILE A 89 -1.90 5.47 2.22
C ILE A 89 -1.89 5.15 3.71
N LEU A 90 -2.71 4.18 4.10
CA LEU A 90 -2.88 3.77 5.49
C LEU A 90 -1.81 2.74 5.88
N TYR A 91 -1.67 1.68 5.08
CA TYR A 91 -0.78 0.55 5.38
C TYR A 91 -0.23 -0.09 4.10
N VAL A 92 0.97 -0.65 4.17
CA VAL A 92 1.56 -1.48 3.11
C VAL A 92 1.93 -2.82 3.72
N ARG A 93 1.15 -3.86 3.45
CA ARG A 93 1.32 -5.17 4.08
C ARG A 93 1.69 -6.23 3.08
N HIS A 94 2.51 -7.20 3.48
CA HIS A 94 2.77 -8.37 2.65
C HIS A 94 1.54 -9.30 2.72
N THR A 95 1.07 -9.85 1.60
CA THR A 95 -0.10 -10.73 1.54
C THR A 95 0.12 -12.08 2.22
N SER A 96 1.39 -12.47 2.41
CA SER A 96 1.74 -13.67 3.20
C SER A 96 2.03 -13.36 4.67
N GLN A 97 2.10 -12.09 5.07
CA GLN A 97 1.93 -11.74 6.48
C GLN A 97 0.42 -11.67 6.70
N SER A 98 -0.08 -12.59 7.52
CA SER A 98 -1.50 -12.82 7.79
C SER A 98 -2.30 -11.53 8.01
N TRP A 99 -3.60 -11.64 7.78
CA TRP A 99 -4.63 -10.67 8.16
C TRP A 99 -4.35 -10.00 9.50
N LEU A 100 -4.87 -8.78 9.71
CA LEU A 100 -4.97 -8.17 11.04
C LEU A 100 -5.55 -9.21 12.01
N GLU A 101 -4.70 -9.91 12.74
CA GLU A 101 -5.09 -10.48 14.01
C GLU A 101 -5.28 -9.26 14.91
N ARG A 102 -6.54 -9.06 15.31
CA ARG A 102 -6.93 -8.14 16.36
C ARG A 102 -6.05 -8.48 17.55
N GLU A 103 -5.14 -7.59 17.94
CA GLU A 103 -4.41 -7.76 19.19
C GLU A 103 -5.46 -7.73 20.31
N GLU A 104 -5.65 -8.88 20.98
CA GLU A 104 -6.50 -9.02 22.18
C GLU A 104 -5.84 -8.38 23.40
#